data_AF-A0A2V6TC20-F1
#
_entry.id   AF-A0A2V6TC20-F1
#
_cell.length_a   1.000
_cell.length_b   1.000
_cell.length_c   1.000
_cell.angle_alpha   90.00
_cell.angle_beta   90.00
_cell.angle_gamma   90.00
#
_symmetry.space_group_name_H-M   'P 1'
#
loop_
_entity.id
_entity.type
_entity.pdbx_description
1 polymer ?
#
loop_
_entity_poly.entity_id
_entity_poly.type
_entity_poly.pdbx_seq_one_letter_code
_entity_poly.pdbx_strand_id
1 'polypeptide(L)'
;MREHLEAIDIDGRTLRVSVREPLEVELHVLALATALRVFERYPVFDELTLGDGVTETRLTRQEIERLLGADGWGAIRERGRWRQTLARIVQTYSVAMRGEEGVR
;
A
#
# COMPACT_ATOMS: atom_id res chain seq x y z
N MET A 1 -12.47 -4.32 -5.54
CA MET A 1 -12.00 -4.29 -4.14
C MET A 1 -12.98 -4.94 -3.17
N ARG A 2 -14.19 -4.41 -2.94
CA ARG A 2 -15.12 -4.98 -1.93
C ARG A 2 -15.45 -6.46 -2.19
N GLU A 3 -15.58 -6.85 -3.45
CA GLU A 3 -15.90 -8.23 -3.85
C GLU A 3 -14.74 -9.21 -3.68
N HIS A 4 -13.51 -8.69 -3.57
CA HIS A 4 -12.31 -9.49 -3.32
C HIS A 4 -11.94 -9.51 -1.85
N LEU A 5 -12.62 -8.76 -0.97
CA LEU A 5 -12.23 -8.70 0.44
C LEU A 5 -12.72 -9.95 1.17
N GLU A 6 -11.79 -10.74 1.70
CA GLU A 6 -12.10 -11.94 2.47
C GLU A 6 -12.14 -11.68 3.96
N ALA A 7 -11.15 -10.94 4.47
CA ALA A 7 -11.03 -10.65 5.88
C ALA A 7 -10.39 -9.28 6.13
N ILE A 8 -10.77 -8.69 7.26
CA ILE A 8 -10.11 -7.53 7.85
C ILE A 8 -9.88 -7.85 9.32
N ASP A 9 -8.65 -7.68 9.78
CA ASP A 9 -8.26 -7.82 11.18
C ASP A 9 -7.50 -6.58 11.64
N ILE A 10 -7.66 -6.23 12.92
CA ILE A 10 -6.98 -5.10 13.55
C ILE A 10 -6.28 -5.60 14.80
N ASP A 11 -4.96 -5.45 14.80
CA ASP A 11 -4.09 -5.85 15.90
C ASP A 11 -3.27 -4.65 16.36
N GLY A 12 -3.73 -4.00 17.43
CA GLY A 12 -3.16 -2.75 17.91
C GLY A 12 -3.24 -1.64 16.85
N ARG A 13 -2.08 -1.31 16.25
CA ARG A 13 -1.95 -0.28 15.20
C ARG A 13 -1.71 -0.86 13.80
N THR A 14 -1.78 -2.19 13.67
CA THR A 14 -1.67 -2.89 12.39
C THR A 14 -3.06 -3.19 11.83
N LEU A 15 -3.28 -2.84 10.56
CA LEU A 15 -4.43 -3.31 9.78
C LEU A 15 -4.01 -4.46 8.89
N ARG A 16 -4.66 -5.63 9.01
CA ARG A 16 -4.46 -6.77 8.12
C ARG A 16 -5.67 -6.93 7.21
N VAL A 17 -5.43 -7.08 5.91
CA VAL A 17 -6.46 -7.26 4.89
C VAL A 17 -6.13 -8.47 4.05
N SER A 18 -7.04 -9.43 4.00
CA SER A 18 -6.94 -10.58 3.10
C SER A 18 -7.86 -10.39 1.91
N VAL A 19 -7.33 -10.63 0.71
CA VAL A 19 -8.07 -10.53 -0.55
C VAL A 19 -8.07 -11.85 -1.30
N ARG A 20 -9.12 -12.11 -2.07
CA ARG A 20 -9.26 -13.30 -2.90
C ARG A 20 -8.76 -13.05 -4.31
N GLU A 21 -7.99 -14.01 -4.83
CA GLU A 21 -7.64 -14.10 -6.24
C GLU A 21 -8.83 -14.53 -7.14
N PRO A 22 -8.82 -14.17 -8.43
CA PRO A 22 -7.81 -13.38 -9.13
C PRO A 22 -7.96 -11.87 -8.84
N LEU A 23 -6.84 -11.17 -8.81
CA LEU A 23 -6.80 -9.70 -8.73
C LEU A 23 -6.61 -9.11 -10.12
N GLU A 24 -7.30 -8.01 -10.42
CA GLU A 24 -7.14 -7.26 -11.67
C GLU A 24 -5.82 -6.46 -11.73
N VAL A 25 -5.14 -6.32 -10.59
CA VAL A 25 -3.89 -5.57 -10.43
C VAL A 25 -2.94 -6.35 -9.53
N GLU A 26 -1.64 -6.11 -9.66
CA GLU A 26 -0.63 -6.72 -8.81
C GLU A 26 -0.87 -6.39 -7.33
N LEU A 27 -0.68 -7.39 -6.45
CA LEU A 27 -0.97 -7.29 -5.01
C LEU A 27 -0.30 -6.07 -4.36
N HIS A 28 0.96 -5.81 -4.69
CA HIS A 28 1.72 -4.70 -4.12
C HIS A 28 1.17 -3.32 -4.54
N VAL A 29 0.63 -3.19 -5.76
CA VAL A 29 -0.02 -1.96 -6.22
C VAL A 29 -1.29 -1.71 -5.40
N LEU A 30 -2.06 -2.77 -5.16
CA LEU A 30 -3.25 -2.71 -4.32
C LEU A 30 -2.89 -2.36 -2.87
N ALA A 31 -1.82 -2.94 -2.33
CA ALA A 31 -1.31 -2.68 -1.00
C ALA A 31 -0.90 -1.22 -0.85
N LEU A 32 -0.13 -0.66 -1.80
CA LEU A 32 0.28 0.75 -1.79
C LEU A 32 -0.91 1.71 -1.83
N ALA A 33 -1.87 1.46 -2.72
CA ALA A 33 -3.08 2.28 -2.81
C ALA A 33 -3.91 2.21 -1.51
N THR A 34 -3.99 1.03 -0.91
CA THR A 34 -4.68 0.81 0.37
C THR A 34 -3.95 1.50 1.51
N ALA A 35 -2.62 1.37 1.61
CA ALA A 35 -1.80 1.97 2.65
C ALA A 35 -1.89 3.49 2.63
N LEU A 36 -1.74 4.10 1.44
CA LEU A 36 -1.89 5.55 1.27
C LEU A 36 -3.25 6.04 1.78
N ARG A 37 -4.32 5.32 1.48
CA ARG A 37 -5.67 5.70 1.90
C ARG A 37 -5.90 5.49 3.39
N VAL A 38 -5.47 4.35 3.91
CA VAL A 38 -5.63 3.98 5.33
C VAL A 38 -4.85 4.94 6.20
N PHE A 39 -3.57 5.16 5.91
CA PHE A 39 -2.72 6.01 6.72
C PHE A 39 -3.07 7.50 6.62
N GLU A 40 -3.56 7.98 5.47
CA GLU A 40 -4.05 9.35 5.35
C GLU A 40 -5.33 9.56 6.19
N ARG A 41 -6.25 8.60 6.13
CA ARG A 41 -7.59 8.75 6.74
C ARG A 41 -7.63 8.35 8.21
N TYR A 42 -6.77 7.42 8.63
CA TYR A 42 -6.76 6.84 9.96
C TYR A 42 -5.33 6.91 10.54
N PRO A 43 -4.98 8.04 11.18
CA PRO A 43 -3.64 8.26 11.75
C PRO A 43 -3.22 7.25 12.82
N VAL A 44 -4.18 6.52 13.41
CA VAL A 44 -3.93 5.51 14.45
C VAL A 44 -3.16 4.31 13.93
N PHE A 45 -3.27 3.98 12.64
CA PHE A 45 -2.54 2.88 12.04
C PHE A 45 -1.13 3.32 11.61
N ASP A 46 -0.14 2.52 11.97
CA ASP A 46 1.26 2.66 11.57
C ASP A 46 1.69 1.55 10.61
N GLU A 47 0.86 0.52 10.42
CA GLU A 47 1.16 -0.62 9.55
C GLU A 47 -0.07 -1.17 8.82
N LEU A 48 0.16 -1.63 7.59
CA LEU A 48 -0.78 -2.37 6.76
C LEU A 48 -0.10 -3.65 6.26
N THR A 49 -0.78 -4.78 6.42
CA THR A 49 -0.47 -6.01 5.66
C THR A 49 -1.64 -6.31 4.73
N LEU A 50 -1.35 -6.51 3.45
CA LEU A 50 -2.32 -6.96 2.46
C LEU A 50 -1.82 -8.25 1.82
N GLY A 51 -2.63 -9.32 1.87
CA GLY A 51 -2.24 -10.64 1.39
C GLY A 51 -3.36 -11.35 0.63
N ASP A 52 -2.99 -12.30 -0.23
CA ASP A 52 -3.91 -13.11 -1.04
C ASP A 52 -3.95 -14.60 -0.64
N GLY A 53 -3.34 -14.93 0.51
CA GLY A 53 -3.20 -16.30 0.99
C GLY A 53 -1.96 -17.03 0.46
N VAL A 54 -1.28 -16.47 -0.55
CA VAL A 54 -0.01 -16.99 -1.10
C VAL A 54 1.13 -16.01 -0.86
N THR A 55 0.88 -14.73 -1.12
CA THR A 55 1.83 -13.64 -1.00
C THR A 55 1.27 -12.55 -0.08
N GLU A 56 2.19 -11.81 0.55
CA GLU A 56 1.84 -10.70 1.43
C GLU A 56 2.72 -9.50 1.11
N THR A 57 2.12 -8.31 1.13
CA THR A 57 2.81 -7.03 1.10
C THR A 57 2.58 -6.32 2.42
N ARG A 58 3.67 -6.09 3.16
CA ARG A 58 3.68 -5.30 4.41
C ARG A 58 4.21 -3.91 4.13
N LEU A 59 3.50 -2.89 4.61
CA LEU A 59 3.84 -1.49 4.44
C LEU A 59 3.65 -0.75 5.75
N THR A 60 4.68 -0.03 6.17
CA THR A 60 4.64 0.86 7.32
C THR A 60 4.30 2.29 6.89
N ARG A 61 3.75 3.08 7.81
CA ARG A 61 3.53 4.51 7.61
C ARG A 61 4.82 5.21 7.22
N GLN A 62 5.93 4.87 7.87
CA GLN A 62 7.23 5.47 7.60
C GLN A 62 7.72 5.16 6.18
N GLU A 63 7.52 3.95 5.67
CA GLU A 63 7.80 3.61 4.27
C GLU A 63 6.98 4.46 3.31
N ILE A 64 5.68 4.60 3.57
CA ILE A 64 4.81 5.42 2.74
C ILE A 64 5.22 6.90 2.79
N GLU A 65 5.60 7.43 3.95
CA GLU A 65 6.09 8.80 4.09
C GLU A 65 7.39 9.03 3.32
N ARG A 66 8.31 8.06 3.34
CA ARG A 66 9.53 8.11 2.51
C ARG A 66 9.19 8.11 1.02
N LEU A 67 8.23 7.30 0.59
CA LEU A 67 7.77 7.23 -0.81
C LEU A 67 7.05 8.51 -1.24
N LEU A 68 6.30 9.15 -0.35
CA LEU A 68 5.67 10.45 -0.60
C LEU A 68 6.72 11.55 -0.74
N GLY A 69 7.81 11.50 0.06
CA GLY A 69 8.89 12.48 -0.01
C GLY A 69 8.37 13.91 0.19
N ALA A 70 8.79 14.84 -0.65
CA ALA A 70 8.43 16.25 -0.55
C ALA A 70 6.93 16.53 -0.80
N ASP A 71 6.21 15.62 -1.47
CA ASP A 71 4.77 15.78 -1.73
C ASP A 71 3.95 15.69 -0.43
N GLY A 72 4.42 14.88 0.52
CA GLY A 72 3.75 14.57 1.78
C GLY A 72 2.31 14.05 1.60
N TRP A 73 1.58 13.97 2.71
CA TRP A 73 0.18 13.52 2.71
C TRP A 73 -0.80 14.47 1.99
N GLY A 74 -0.40 15.72 1.73
CA GLY A 74 -1.24 16.71 1.05
C GLY A 74 -1.58 16.32 -0.40
N ALA A 75 -0.61 15.76 -1.14
CA ALA A 75 -0.81 15.34 -2.53
C ALA A 75 -1.84 14.22 -2.69
N ILE A 76 -2.05 13.43 -1.64
CA ILE A 76 -3.02 12.34 -1.59
C ILE A 76 -4.46 12.85 -1.37
N ARG A 77 -4.62 13.98 -0.68
CA ARG A 77 -5.93 14.58 -0.42
C ARG A 77 -6.53 15.23 -1.66
N GLU A 78 -5.69 15.70 -2.56
CA GLU A 78 -6.11 16.34 -3.80
C GLU A 78 -6.40 15.31 -4.89
N ARG A 79 -7.69 15.16 -5.25
CA ARG A 79 -8.13 14.20 -6.28
C ARG A 79 -7.37 14.32 -7.60
N GLY A 80 -6.97 15.53 -8.00
CA GLY A 80 -6.21 15.77 -9.23
C GLY A 80 -4.78 15.22 -9.20
N ARG A 81 -4.15 15.19 -8.01
CA ARG A 81 -2.76 14.74 -7.83
C ARG A 81 -2.63 13.28 -7.40
N TRP A 82 -3.65 12.72 -6.75
CA TRP A 82 -3.68 11.32 -6.28
C TRP A 82 -3.17 10.31 -7.31
N ARG A 83 -3.69 10.35 -8.55
CA ARG A 83 -3.33 9.37 -9.59
C ARG A 83 -1.85 9.45 -9.98
N GLN A 84 -1.30 10.66 -10.06
CA GLN A 84 0.09 10.90 -10.42
C GLN A 84 1.02 10.49 -9.28
N THR A 85 0.67 10.84 -8.04
CA THR A 85 1.41 10.45 -6.85
C THR A 85 1.43 8.93 -6.69
N LEU A 86 0.28 8.25 -6.83
CA LEU A 86 0.20 6.80 -6.76
C LEU A 86 1.07 6.14 -7.86
N ALA A 87 0.97 6.61 -9.11
CA ALA A 87 1.77 6.06 -10.21
C ALA A 87 3.28 6.20 -9.94
N ARG A 88 3.73 7.36 -9.44
CA ARG A 88 5.12 7.60 -9.04
C ARG A 88 5.57 6.64 -7.94
N ILE A 89 4.76 6.51 -6.89
CA ILE A 89 5.06 5.63 -5.74
C ILE A 89 5.18 4.17 -6.18
N VAL A 90 4.24 3.70 -7.00
CA VAL A 90 4.28 2.34 -7.56
C VAL A 90 5.58 2.13 -8.34
N GLN A 91 5.93 3.04 -9.26
CA GLN A 91 7.18 2.94 -10.02
C GLN A 91 8.42 2.87 -9.12
N THR A 92 8.51 3.76 -8.12
CA THR A 92 9.63 3.76 -7.17
C THR A 92 9.71 2.46 -6.37
N TYR A 93 8.57 1.96 -5.88
CA TYR A 93 8.50 0.74 -5.09
C TYR A 93 8.85 -0.50 -5.91
N SER A 94 8.30 -0.65 -7.12
CA SER A 94 8.60 -1.79 -7.99
C SER A 94 10.08 -1.83 -8.41
N VAL A 95 10.74 -0.69 -8.56
CA VAL A 95 12.19 -0.63 -8.81
C VAL A 95 12.98 -1.12 -7.58
N ALA A 96 12.58 -0.70 -6.38
CA ALA A 96 13.23 -1.14 -5.15
C ALA A 96 13.11 -2.65 -4.95
N MET A 97 11.91 -3.22 -5.13
CA MET A 97 11.66 -4.66 -4.99
C MET A 97 12.50 -5.49 -5.96
N ARG A 98 12.63 -5.05 -7.24
CA ARG A 98 13.48 -5.74 -8.23
C ARG A 98 14.98 -5.63 -7.91
N GLY A 99 15.39 -4.55 -7.26
CA GLY A 99 16.78 -4.37 -6.81
C GLY A 99 17.16 -5.34 -5.68
N GLU A 100 16.21 -5.72 -4.83
CA GLU A 100 16.42 -6.67 -3.74
C GLU A 100 16.47 -8.13 -4.22
N GLU A 101 15.79 -8.47 -5.31
CA GLU A 101 15.81 -9.80 -5.92
C GLU A 101 17.12 -10.08 -6.71
N GLY A 102 17.84 -9.04 -7.14
CA GLY A 102 19.09 -9.16 -7.90
C GLY A 102 20.37 -9.36 -7.08
N VAL A 103 20.28 -9.45 -5.75
CA VAL A 103 21.42 -9.57 -4.82
C VAL A 103 21.42 -10.93 -4.09
N ARG A 104 20.71 -11.94 -4.59
CA ARG A 104 20.69 -13.29 -4.02
C ARG A 104 21.28 -14.33 -4.96
#